data_AF-A0A1Z8Y4U1-F1
#
_entry.id   AF-A0A1Z8Y4U1-F1
#
_cell.length_a   1.000
_cell.length_b   1.000
_cell.length_c   1.000
_cell.angle_alpha   90.00
_cell.angle_beta   90.00
_cell.angle_gamma   90.00
#
_symmetry.space_group_name_H-M   'P 1'
#
loop_
_entity.id
_entity.type
_entity.pdbx_description
1 polymer ?
#
loop_
_entity_poly.entity_id
_entity_poly.type
_entity_poly.pdbx_seq_one_letter_code
_entity_poly.pdbx_strand_id
1 'polypeptide(L)'
;MVNALDTLVTDFYVNQKLALKLDLPESRETLLDLFSRLKKEFPGLANFRRFEDEFALESDELQKAYSWFSLKGTTLRSGAVNPDDLGEAYRLHRTVLDIAPWFLSISPIDIEHLELVFGFDLEAQGDRDSIVFNALLSDGPLGDMVAEEEQVIECQPVIGIALDPSSQMQAFVEVKTRTSLRERNSGIFGREPISVFLTVRNTGGIEDLKDLGTRFAALAGCAERLAEERVVPNILTPIRHTILAQS
;
A
#
# COMPACT_ATOMS: atom_id res chain seq x y z
N MET A 1 5.06 -15.61 -4.50
CA MET A 1 4.86 -14.20 -4.83
C MET A 1 6.11 -13.37 -5.18
N VAL A 2 6.98 -12.96 -4.24
CA VAL A 2 8.00 -11.89 -4.45
C VAL A 2 8.91 -12.12 -5.67
N ASN A 3 9.54 -13.29 -5.80
CA ASN A 3 10.40 -13.60 -6.96
C ASN A 3 9.68 -13.56 -8.33
N ALA A 4 8.35 -13.74 -8.36
CA ALA A 4 7.58 -13.65 -9.60
C ALA A 4 7.27 -12.20 -9.99
N LEU A 5 7.39 -11.26 -9.04
CA LEU A 5 7.15 -9.83 -9.27
C LEU A 5 8.39 -9.11 -9.83
N ASP A 6 9.60 -9.61 -9.58
CA ASP A 6 10.86 -8.95 -10.00
C ASP A 6 10.94 -8.62 -11.50
N THR A 7 10.28 -9.42 -12.35
CA THR A 7 10.24 -9.18 -13.80
C THR A 7 9.07 -8.30 -14.25
N LEU A 8 8.07 -8.13 -13.37
CA LEU A 8 6.78 -7.53 -13.67
C LEU A 8 6.68 -6.07 -13.20
N VAL A 9 7.25 -5.76 -12.03
CA VAL A 9 7.14 -4.46 -11.35
C VAL A 9 8.53 -3.93 -11.01
N THR A 10 8.68 -2.61 -10.93
CA THR A 10 9.95 -1.97 -10.54
C THR A 10 10.11 -1.90 -9.03
N ASP A 11 9.02 -1.63 -8.31
CA ASP A 11 8.97 -1.63 -6.85
C ASP A 11 7.73 -2.36 -6.33
N PHE A 12 7.92 -3.02 -5.18
CA PHE A 12 6.87 -3.71 -4.43
C PHE A 12 6.83 -3.21 -2.99
N TYR A 13 5.66 -2.82 -2.51
CA TYR A 13 5.45 -2.26 -1.18
C TYR A 13 4.53 -3.16 -0.36
N VAL A 14 4.85 -3.35 0.92
CA VAL A 14 3.99 -4.01 1.90
C VAL A 14 3.79 -3.06 3.07
N ASN A 15 2.60 -2.48 3.18
CA ASN A 15 2.30 -1.46 4.18
C ASN A 15 1.15 -1.90 5.07
N GLN A 16 1.28 -1.68 6.37
CA GLN A 16 0.22 -1.83 7.36
C GLN A 16 -0.23 -0.46 7.86
N LYS A 17 -1.54 -0.32 8.08
CA LYS A 17 -2.11 0.83 8.80
C LYS A 17 -3.09 0.36 9.86
N LEU A 18 -2.90 0.84 11.09
CA LEU A 18 -3.88 0.78 12.17
C LEU A 18 -4.48 2.18 12.32
N ALA A 19 -5.77 2.32 12.06
CA ALA A 19 -6.50 3.57 12.21
C ALA A 19 -7.27 3.59 13.52
N LEU A 20 -7.25 4.76 14.17
CA LEU A 20 -7.92 5.03 15.43
C LEU A 20 -8.98 6.11 15.25
N LYS A 21 -9.90 6.21 16.21
CA LYS A 21 -10.94 7.25 16.25
C LYS A 21 -10.41 8.52 16.92
N LEU A 22 -9.47 8.38 17.85
CA LEU A 22 -8.84 9.47 18.58
C LEU A 22 -7.40 9.71 18.10
N ASP A 23 -6.92 10.92 18.36
CA ASP A 23 -5.53 11.31 18.05
C ASP A 23 -4.54 10.52 18.91
N LEU A 24 -3.41 10.17 18.29
CA LEU A 24 -2.31 9.53 18.98
C LEU A 24 -1.65 10.48 19.99
N PRO A 25 -1.06 9.95 21.08
CA PRO A 25 -0.33 10.78 22.02
C PRO A 25 0.95 11.36 21.39
N GLU A 26 1.19 12.65 21.62
CA GLU A 26 2.38 13.38 21.15
C GLU A 26 3.43 13.59 22.27
N SER A 27 3.25 12.98 23.43
CA SER A 27 4.19 13.09 24.55
C SER A 27 5.55 12.52 24.17
N ARG A 28 6.58 13.36 24.29
CA ARG A 28 7.97 13.01 23.93
C ARG A 28 8.45 11.70 24.56
N GLU A 29 8.17 11.49 25.85
CA GLU A 29 8.59 10.30 26.58
C GLU A 29 7.98 9.03 25.96
N THR A 30 6.65 9.02 25.80
CA THR A 30 5.91 7.94 25.14
C THR A 30 6.44 7.60 23.76
N LEU A 31 6.66 8.62 22.93
CA LEU A 31 7.20 8.44 21.59
C LEU A 31 8.61 7.84 21.64
N LEU A 32 9.52 8.45 22.42
CA LEU A 32 10.91 7.99 22.50
C LEU A 32 11.01 6.55 23.03
N ASP A 33 10.19 6.17 23.99
CA ASP A 33 10.18 4.82 24.55
C ASP A 33 9.71 3.79 23.50
N LEU A 34 8.66 4.10 22.74
CA LEU A 34 8.19 3.25 21.64
C LEU A 34 9.25 3.11 20.54
N PHE A 35 9.79 4.22 20.04
CA PHE A 35 10.82 4.19 18.99
C PHE A 35 12.09 3.48 19.47
N SER A 36 12.48 3.65 20.74
CA SER A 36 13.62 2.93 21.33
C SER A 36 13.36 1.43 21.40
N ARG A 37 12.12 1.02 21.76
CA ARG A 37 11.75 -0.39 21.75
C ARG A 37 11.77 -0.98 20.35
N LEU A 38 11.22 -0.29 19.36
CA LEU A 38 11.22 -0.74 17.97
C LEU A 38 12.64 -0.86 17.41
N LYS A 39 13.52 0.13 17.66
CA LYS A 39 14.93 0.06 17.27
C LYS A 39 15.67 -1.13 17.91
N LYS A 40 15.30 -1.52 19.13
CA LYS A 40 15.88 -2.71 19.78
C LYS A 40 15.49 -4.01 19.06
N GLU A 41 14.25 -4.12 18.60
CA GLU A 41 13.75 -5.28 17.85
C GLU A 41 14.19 -5.28 16.37
N PHE A 42 14.37 -4.09 15.80
CA PHE A 42 14.80 -3.86 14.42
C PHE A 42 15.94 -2.83 14.40
N PRO A 43 17.21 -3.27 14.61
CA PRO A 43 18.35 -2.36 14.69
C PRO A 43 18.57 -1.47 13.45
N GLY A 44 18.07 -1.92 12.29
CA GLY A 44 18.09 -1.14 11.04
C GLY A 44 17.20 0.11 11.08
N LEU A 45 16.12 0.12 11.87
CA LEU A 45 15.24 1.28 12.07
C LEU A 45 15.92 2.29 13.00
N ALA A 46 16.88 3.04 12.46
CA ALA A 46 17.77 3.90 13.23
C ALA A 46 17.59 5.39 12.95
N ASN A 47 16.93 5.75 11.85
CA ASN A 47 16.78 7.13 11.39
C ASN A 47 15.45 7.69 11.89
N PHE A 48 15.49 8.43 13.00
CA PHE A 48 14.31 9.13 13.50
C PHE A 48 14.10 10.45 12.75
N ARG A 49 12.90 10.66 12.21
CA ARG A 49 12.51 11.88 11.51
C ARG A 49 11.25 12.47 12.13
N ARG A 50 11.18 13.80 12.14
CA ARG A 50 10.01 14.57 12.55
C ARG A 50 9.59 15.47 11.42
N PHE A 51 8.36 15.32 10.98
CA PHE A 51 7.65 16.22 10.07
C PHE A 51 6.62 17.03 10.85
N GLU A 52 5.82 17.86 10.16
CA GLU A 52 4.85 18.76 10.79
C GLU A 52 3.85 17.99 11.69
N ASP A 53 3.22 16.94 11.15
CA ASP A 53 2.22 16.12 11.84
C ASP A 53 2.58 14.62 11.89
N GLU A 54 3.86 14.29 11.70
CA GLU A 54 4.30 12.90 11.58
C GLU A 54 5.65 12.65 12.25
N PHE A 55 5.71 11.57 13.03
CA PHE A 55 6.96 11.02 13.56
C PHE A 55 7.26 9.72 12.85
N ALA A 56 8.46 9.59 12.31
CA ALA A 56 8.89 8.41 11.55
C ALA A 56 10.19 7.84 12.10
N LEU A 57 10.32 6.53 11.97
CA LEU A 57 11.55 5.78 12.21
C LEU A 57 11.80 4.89 11.00
N GLU A 58 12.90 5.16 10.31
CA GLU A 58 13.21 4.58 9.02
C GLU A 58 14.53 3.80 9.09
N SER A 59 14.66 2.79 8.24
CA SER A 59 15.96 2.23 7.91
C SER A 59 16.69 3.10 6.90
N ASP A 60 17.84 2.64 6.41
CA ASP A 60 18.58 3.37 5.38
C ASP A 60 17.82 3.34 4.04
N GLU A 61 17.24 4.47 3.65
CA GLU A 61 16.50 4.66 2.39
C GLU A 61 17.40 4.56 1.15
N LEU A 62 18.72 4.62 1.30
CA LEU A 62 19.65 4.42 0.19
C LEU A 62 19.71 2.96 -0.26
N GLN A 63 19.17 2.05 0.54
CA GLN A 63 19.04 0.65 0.19
C GLN A 63 17.79 0.43 -0.68
N LYS A 64 17.90 -0.46 -1.68
CA LYS A 64 16.76 -0.85 -2.52
C LYS A 64 15.61 -1.42 -1.69
N ALA A 65 15.95 -2.17 -0.64
CA ALA A 65 15.03 -2.70 0.35
C ALA A 65 15.15 -1.87 1.64
N TYR A 66 14.04 -1.32 2.10
CA TYR A 66 14.02 -0.54 3.35
C TYR A 66 12.68 -0.69 4.07
N SER A 67 12.66 -0.37 5.35
CA SER A 67 11.49 -0.44 6.20
C SER A 67 11.31 0.84 6.99
N TRP A 68 10.08 1.10 7.39
CA TRP A 68 9.74 2.30 8.13
C TRP A 68 8.55 2.06 9.06
N PHE A 69 8.45 2.89 10.07
CA PHE A 69 7.35 2.99 11.00
C PHE A 69 7.00 4.46 11.19
N SER A 70 5.71 4.82 11.18
CA SER A 70 5.31 6.20 11.42
C SER A 70 4.01 6.35 12.20
N LEU A 71 3.90 7.48 12.87
CA LEU A 71 2.75 7.91 13.65
C LEU A 71 2.29 9.26 13.10
N LYS A 72 1.02 9.37 12.72
CA LYS A 72 0.44 10.57 12.14
C LYS A 72 -1.03 10.72 12.50
N GLY A 73 -1.38 11.77 13.24
CA GLY A 73 -2.75 12.05 13.68
C GLY A 73 -3.37 10.83 14.38
N THR A 74 -4.40 10.25 13.77
CA THR A 74 -5.10 9.06 14.29
C THR A 74 -4.57 7.73 13.73
N THR A 75 -3.40 7.73 13.09
CA THR A 75 -2.91 6.56 12.35
C THR A 75 -1.51 6.15 12.75
N LEU A 76 -1.36 4.85 12.94
CA LEU A 76 -0.08 4.18 13.06
C LEU A 76 0.17 3.39 11.79
N ARG A 77 1.37 3.51 11.24
CA ARG A 77 1.74 2.88 9.97
C ARG A 77 3.09 2.19 10.09
N SER A 78 3.27 1.12 9.34
CA SER A 78 4.58 0.53 9.10
C SER A 78 4.62 0.01 7.68
N GLY A 79 5.80 0.01 7.08
CA GLY A 79 5.96 -0.40 5.70
C GLY A 79 7.31 -1.04 5.45
N ALA A 80 7.34 -1.87 4.41
CA ALA A 80 8.54 -2.42 3.81
C ALA A 80 8.48 -2.18 2.30
N VAL A 81 9.59 -1.75 1.73
CA VAL A 81 9.78 -1.56 0.30
C VAL A 81 10.77 -2.60 -0.18
N ASN A 82 10.41 -3.28 -1.27
CA ASN A 82 11.15 -4.40 -1.87
C ASN A 82 11.70 -5.39 -0.82
N PRO A 83 10.88 -5.92 0.10
CA PRO A 83 11.35 -6.90 1.08
C PRO A 83 11.82 -8.17 0.37
N ASP A 84 12.91 -8.78 0.84
CA ASP A 84 13.45 -10.03 0.29
C ASP A 84 12.41 -11.16 0.34
N ASP A 85 11.62 -11.21 1.42
CA ASP A 85 10.44 -12.05 1.53
C ASP A 85 9.34 -11.39 2.37
N LEU A 86 8.09 -11.81 2.17
CA LEU A 86 6.95 -11.27 2.90
C LEU A 86 7.04 -11.47 4.42
N GLY A 87 7.70 -12.52 4.88
CA GLY A 87 7.88 -12.84 6.29
C GLY A 87 8.65 -11.76 7.04
N GLU A 88 9.66 -11.13 6.40
CA GLU A 88 10.39 -9.99 6.96
C GLU A 88 9.45 -8.79 7.19
N ALA A 89 8.67 -8.40 6.17
CA ALA A 89 7.69 -7.32 6.28
C ALA A 89 6.64 -7.62 7.35
N TYR A 90 6.12 -8.84 7.38
CA TYR A 90 5.13 -9.29 8.35
C TYR A 90 5.67 -9.38 9.77
N ARG A 91 6.97 -9.61 9.95
CA ARG A 91 7.60 -9.55 11.27
C ARG A 91 7.52 -8.13 11.82
N LEU A 92 7.86 -7.11 11.03
CA LEU A 92 7.72 -5.70 11.43
C LEU A 92 6.29 -5.36 11.81
N HIS A 93 5.35 -5.64 10.92
CA HIS A 93 3.93 -5.34 11.11
C HIS A 93 3.34 -5.98 12.37
N ARG A 94 3.62 -7.27 12.61
CA ARG A 94 3.16 -7.98 13.82
C ARG A 94 3.80 -7.41 15.08
N THR A 95 5.10 -7.13 15.08
CA THR A 95 5.77 -6.53 16.25
C THR A 95 5.21 -5.15 16.57
N VAL A 96 4.91 -4.35 15.55
CA VAL A 96 4.26 -3.05 15.73
C VAL A 96 2.89 -3.20 16.38
N LEU A 97 2.05 -4.13 15.92
CA LEU A 97 0.73 -4.39 16.52
C LEU A 97 0.81 -4.97 17.94
N ASP A 98 1.86 -5.73 18.24
CA ASP A 98 2.07 -6.31 19.56
C ASP A 98 2.54 -5.27 20.59
N ILE A 99 3.37 -4.32 20.18
CA ILE A 99 4.05 -3.39 21.08
C ILE A 99 3.35 -2.04 21.14
N ALA A 100 3.09 -1.42 19.99
CA ALA A 100 2.71 -0.01 19.93
C ALA A 100 1.41 0.34 20.69
N PRO A 101 0.35 -0.48 20.67
CA PRO A 101 -0.86 -0.20 21.43
C PRO A 101 -0.63 0.09 22.92
N TRP A 102 0.30 -0.62 23.55
CA TRP A 102 0.59 -0.46 24.98
C TRP A 102 1.34 0.82 25.30
N PHE A 103 2.28 1.23 24.44
CA PHE A 103 2.99 2.49 24.61
C PHE A 103 2.05 3.68 24.36
N LEU A 104 1.21 3.56 23.34
CA LEU A 104 0.33 4.63 22.89
C LEU A 104 -1.00 4.68 23.67
N SER A 105 -1.18 3.81 24.67
CA SER A 105 -2.42 3.70 25.46
C SER A 105 -3.68 3.49 24.60
N ILE A 106 -3.54 2.76 23.48
CA ILE A 106 -4.63 2.46 22.56
C ILE A 106 -5.59 1.47 23.22
N SER A 107 -6.89 1.74 23.13
CA SER A 107 -7.95 0.86 23.61
C SER A 107 -8.66 0.16 22.45
N PRO A 108 -9.15 -1.09 22.60
CA PRO A 108 -9.89 -1.77 21.53
C PRO A 108 -11.06 -0.98 20.95
N ILE A 109 -11.77 -0.20 21.78
CA ILE A 109 -12.90 0.64 21.34
C ILE A 109 -12.47 1.82 20.44
N ASP A 110 -11.21 2.24 20.54
CA ASP A 110 -10.63 3.33 19.76
C ASP A 110 -10.21 2.87 18.37
N ILE A 111 -9.98 1.56 18.17
CA ILE A 111 -9.60 1.04 16.87
C ILE A 111 -10.76 1.18 15.88
N GLU A 112 -10.49 1.85 14.77
CA GLU A 112 -11.44 2.05 13.67
C GLU A 112 -11.32 0.91 12.66
N HIS A 113 -10.10 0.66 12.16
CA HIS A 113 -9.84 -0.42 11.20
C HIS A 113 -8.35 -0.79 11.15
N LEU A 114 -8.08 -2.00 10.65
CA LEU A 114 -6.75 -2.48 10.31
C LEU A 114 -6.66 -2.75 8.80
N GLU A 115 -5.57 -2.32 8.18
CA GLU A 115 -5.29 -2.50 6.76
C GLU A 115 -3.93 -3.14 6.53
N LEU A 116 -3.88 -3.95 5.47
CA LEU A 116 -2.66 -4.36 4.78
C LEU A 116 -2.77 -3.95 3.32
N VAL A 117 -1.74 -3.28 2.81
CA VAL A 117 -1.67 -2.76 1.45
C VAL A 117 -0.47 -3.36 0.75
N PHE A 118 -0.72 -4.00 -0.38
CA PHE A 118 0.31 -4.32 -1.36
C PHE A 118 0.31 -3.25 -2.43
N GLY A 119 1.44 -2.58 -2.63
CA GLY A 119 1.62 -1.63 -3.71
C GLY A 119 2.57 -2.19 -4.77
N PHE A 120 2.31 -1.89 -6.02
CA PHE A 120 3.11 -2.34 -7.16
C PHE A 120 3.34 -1.16 -8.10
N ASP A 121 4.59 -0.84 -8.38
CA ASP A 121 4.92 0.22 -9.34
C ASP A 121 5.41 -0.38 -10.66
N LEU A 122 4.88 0.12 -11.77
CA LEU A 122 5.33 -0.22 -13.12
C LEU A 122 5.86 1.05 -13.78
N GLU A 123 7.16 1.09 -14.05
CA GLU A 123 7.73 2.14 -14.89
C GLU A 123 7.11 2.10 -16.29
N ALA A 124 6.60 3.25 -16.72
CA ALA A 124 6.03 3.45 -18.04
C ALA A 124 6.61 4.72 -18.66
N GLN A 125 7.00 4.63 -19.94
CA GLN A 125 7.35 5.79 -20.74
C GLN A 125 6.16 6.12 -21.63
N GLY A 126 5.57 7.31 -21.48
CA GLY A 126 4.40 7.72 -22.27
C GLY A 126 3.19 8.07 -21.42
N ASP A 127 2.04 8.18 -22.10
CA ASP A 127 0.76 8.53 -21.49
C ASP A 127 0.21 7.34 -20.68
N ARG A 128 0.32 7.48 -19.36
CA ARG A 128 -0.04 6.43 -18.40
C ARG A 128 -1.54 6.20 -18.33
N ASP A 129 -2.37 7.21 -18.56
CA ASP A 129 -3.83 7.04 -18.62
C ASP A 129 -4.23 6.26 -19.86
N SER A 130 -3.65 6.58 -21.01
CA SER A 130 -3.86 5.82 -22.25
C SER A 130 -3.39 4.36 -22.10
N ILE A 131 -2.24 4.13 -21.45
CA ILE A 131 -1.75 2.76 -21.16
C ILE A 131 -2.77 1.99 -20.30
N VAL A 132 -3.24 2.56 -19.19
CA VAL A 132 -4.18 1.88 -18.30
C VAL A 132 -5.52 1.63 -18.98
N PHE A 133 -6.03 2.59 -19.75
CA PHE A 133 -7.26 2.43 -20.51
C PHE A 133 -7.17 1.28 -21.51
N ASN A 134 -6.11 1.28 -22.35
CA ASN A 134 -5.88 0.22 -23.34
C ASN A 134 -5.63 -1.14 -22.71
N ALA A 135 -5.03 -1.18 -21.51
CA ALA A 135 -4.76 -2.44 -20.82
C ALA A 135 -6.00 -3.05 -20.17
N LEU A 136 -6.91 -2.22 -19.65
CA LEU A 136 -7.95 -2.69 -18.71
C LEU A 136 -9.39 -2.43 -19.17
N LEU A 137 -9.63 -1.41 -19.99
CA LEU A 137 -10.98 -0.89 -20.24
C LEU A 137 -11.38 -0.83 -21.72
N SER A 138 -10.42 -0.83 -22.65
CA SER A 138 -10.69 -0.65 -24.09
C SER A 138 -11.62 -1.71 -24.66
N ASP A 139 -11.54 -2.94 -24.16
CA ASP A 139 -12.36 -4.08 -24.63
C ASP A 139 -13.66 -4.23 -23.81
N GLY A 140 -14.45 -3.17 -23.68
CA GLY A 140 -15.72 -3.22 -22.96
C GLY A 140 -16.54 -1.93 -22.99
N PRO A 141 -17.65 -1.87 -22.24
CA PRO A 141 -18.60 -0.74 -22.29
C PRO A 141 -18.00 0.62 -21.94
N LEU A 142 -16.93 0.65 -21.14
CA LEU A 142 -16.20 1.89 -20.86
C LEU A 142 -15.27 2.29 -22.01
N GLY A 143 -14.72 1.31 -22.72
CA GLY A 143 -13.97 1.50 -23.96
C GLY A 143 -14.82 2.14 -25.06
N ASP A 144 -16.05 1.64 -25.23
CA ASP A 144 -17.03 2.15 -26.22
C ASP A 144 -17.42 3.63 -26.03
N MET A 145 -17.06 4.24 -24.89
CA MET A 145 -17.28 5.66 -24.61
C MET A 145 -16.23 6.59 -25.21
N VAL A 146 -15.12 6.04 -25.73
CA VAL A 146 -14.03 6.82 -26.32
C VAL A 146 -14.00 6.51 -27.82
N ALA A 147 -14.29 7.52 -28.65
CA ALA A 147 -14.20 7.37 -30.10
C ALA A 147 -12.73 7.31 -30.57
N GLU A 148 -12.47 6.77 -31.78
CA GLU A 148 -11.11 6.60 -32.32
C GLU A 148 -10.30 7.92 -32.41
N GLU A 149 -10.97 9.06 -32.58
CA GLU A 149 -10.32 10.38 -32.67
C GLU A 149 -10.20 11.09 -31.32
N GLU A 150 -10.75 10.51 -30.25
CA GLU A 150 -10.72 11.08 -28.91
C GLU A 150 -9.55 10.53 -28.09
N GLN A 151 -9.07 11.33 -27.15
CA GLN A 151 -7.97 10.93 -26.27
C GLN A 151 -8.45 10.80 -24.84
N VAL A 152 -8.08 9.71 -24.19
CA VAL A 152 -8.32 9.48 -22.77
C VAL A 152 -7.61 10.55 -21.97
N ILE A 153 -8.37 11.26 -21.11
CA ILE A 153 -7.82 12.34 -20.27
C ILE A 153 -7.35 11.82 -18.90
N GLU A 154 -8.07 10.86 -18.38
CA GLU A 154 -7.83 10.27 -17.08
C GLU A 154 -8.40 8.85 -17.06
N CYS A 155 -7.61 7.89 -16.58
CA CYS A 155 -8.04 6.51 -16.41
C CYS A 155 -7.36 5.90 -15.18
N GLN A 156 -7.98 6.12 -14.01
CA GLN A 156 -7.50 5.66 -12.70
C GLN A 156 -8.57 4.79 -12.03
N PRO A 157 -8.83 3.56 -12.54
CA PRO A 157 -9.90 2.71 -12.04
C PRO A 157 -9.70 2.31 -10.58
N VAL A 158 -10.82 2.22 -9.85
CA VAL A 158 -10.89 1.69 -8.49
C VAL A 158 -12.07 0.74 -8.36
N ILE A 159 -11.86 -0.39 -7.69
CA ILE A 159 -12.92 -1.34 -7.36
C ILE A 159 -12.82 -1.75 -5.89
N GLY A 160 -13.97 -1.77 -5.21
CA GLY A 160 -14.13 -2.28 -3.85
C GLY A 160 -14.92 -3.59 -3.85
N ILE A 161 -14.50 -4.55 -3.04
CA ILE A 161 -15.09 -5.90 -2.99
C ILE A 161 -15.27 -6.29 -1.52
N ALA A 162 -16.48 -6.72 -1.16
CA ALA A 162 -16.71 -7.38 0.13
C ALA A 162 -16.14 -8.81 0.09
N LEU A 163 -15.31 -9.16 1.08
CA LEU A 163 -14.69 -10.48 1.20
C LEU A 163 -15.46 -11.43 2.12
N ASP A 164 -16.43 -10.90 2.85
CA ASP A 164 -17.37 -11.66 3.67
C ASP A 164 -18.80 -11.08 3.56
N PRO A 165 -19.84 -11.86 3.93
CA PRO A 165 -21.23 -11.39 3.86
C PRO A 165 -21.55 -10.18 4.75
N SER A 166 -20.80 -9.98 5.83
CA SER A 166 -20.96 -8.83 6.73
C SER A 166 -20.26 -7.55 6.24
N SER A 167 -19.51 -7.63 5.13
CA SER A 167 -18.65 -6.57 4.60
C SER A 167 -17.66 -6.01 5.63
N GLN A 168 -17.26 -6.81 6.63
CA GLN A 168 -16.29 -6.39 7.64
C GLN A 168 -14.87 -6.51 7.10
N MET A 169 -14.61 -7.54 6.30
CA MET A 169 -13.43 -7.71 5.50
C MET A 169 -13.72 -7.26 4.07
N GLN A 170 -12.89 -6.34 3.58
CA GLN A 170 -13.04 -5.71 2.26
C GLN A 170 -11.69 -5.69 1.56
N ALA A 171 -11.71 -5.71 0.22
CA ALA A 171 -10.55 -5.44 -0.60
C ALA A 171 -10.82 -4.29 -1.55
N PHE A 172 -9.82 -3.46 -1.78
CA PHE A 172 -9.85 -2.40 -2.79
C PHE A 172 -8.66 -2.59 -3.73
N VAL A 173 -8.90 -2.51 -5.03
CA VAL A 173 -7.84 -2.44 -6.04
C VAL A 173 -7.94 -1.08 -6.71
N GLU A 174 -6.86 -0.30 -6.65
CA GLU A 174 -6.79 1.06 -7.17
C GLU A 174 -5.57 1.22 -8.08
N VAL A 175 -5.75 1.84 -9.25
CA VAL A 175 -4.67 2.17 -10.17
C VAL A 175 -4.47 3.68 -10.20
N LYS A 176 -3.21 4.14 -10.07
CA LYS A 176 -2.81 5.55 -10.12
C LYS A 176 -1.80 5.78 -11.24
N THR A 177 -2.10 6.73 -12.12
CA THR A 177 -1.28 7.04 -13.31
C THR A 177 -0.35 8.23 -13.09
N ARG A 178 -0.69 9.16 -12.17
CA ARG A 178 0.09 10.39 -11.92
C ARG A 178 0.42 11.18 -13.20
N THR A 179 -0.42 11.10 -14.24
CA THR A 179 -0.24 11.93 -15.43
C THR A 179 -0.69 13.35 -15.13
N SER A 180 0.19 14.32 -15.37
CA SER A 180 -0.14 15.73 -15.23
C SER A 180 -0.64 16.33 -16.54
N LEU A 181 -1.48 17.37 -16.44
CA LEU A 181 -1.91 18.16 -17.61
C LEU A 181 -0.73 18.73 -18.40
N ARG A 182 0.38 19.04 -17.72
CA ARG A 182 1.61 19.55 -18.35
C ARG A 182 2.23 18.52 -19.29
N GLU A 183 2.37 17.28 -18.85
CA GLU A 183 2.94 16.19 -19.67
C GLU A 183 2.08 15.91 -20.89
N ARG A 184 0.76 15.93 -20.73
CA ARG A 184 -0.19 15.76 -21.83
C ARG A 184 -0.04 16.86 -22.87
N ASN A 185 -0.03 18.12 -22.44
CA ASN A 185 0.07 19.26 -23.35
C ASN A 185 1.41 19.31 -24.09
N SER A 186 2.50 18.86 -23.46
CA SER A 186 3.82 18.82 -24.10
C SER A 186 4.05 17.56 -24.93
N GLY A 187 3.31 16.48 -24.68
CA GLY A 187 3.61 15.14 -25.20
C GLY A 187 4.90 14.55 -24.63
N ILE A 188 5.50 15.20 -23.61
CA ILE A 188 6.74 14.76 -22.97
C ILE A 188 6.37 14.24 -21.58
N PHE A 189 6.47 12.92 -21.42
CA PHE A 189 6.11 12.21 -20.21
C PHE A 189 7.35 11.95 -19.35
N GLY A 190 7.21 12.14 -18.03
CA GLY A 190 8.25 11.80 -17.06
C GLY A 190 8.38 10.29 -16.87
N ARG A 191 9.22 9.91 -15.89
CA ARG A 191 9.43 8.50 -15.48
C ARG A 191 8.59 8.12 -14.26
N GLU A 192 7.47 8.80 -14.05
CA GLU A 192 6.54 8.47 -12.97
C GLU A 192 5.95 7.07 -13.22
N PRO A 193 5.82 6.22 -12.19
CA PRO A 193 5.27 4.88 -12.35
C PRO A 193 3.74 4.91 -12.40
N ILE A 194 3.17 3.90 -13.06
CA ILE A 194 1.80 3.47 -12.80
C ILE A 194 1.82 2.65 -11.51
N SER A 195 1.13 3.12 -10.47
CA SER A 195 1.01 2.38 -9.21
C SER A 195 -0.31 1.62 -9.14
N VAL A 196 -0.25 0.36 -8.71
CA VAL A 196 -1.42 -0.45 -8.38
C VAL A 196 -1.40 -0.76 -6.89
N PHE A 197 -2.50 -0.48 -6.19
CA PHE A 197 -2.65 -0.74 -4.77
C PHE A 197 -3.74 -1.78 -4.54
N LEU A 198 -3.39 -2.88 -3.88
CA LEU A 198 -4.32 -3.84 -3.30
C LEU A 198 -4.39 -3.60 -1.79
N THR A 199 -5.49 -3.03 -1.31
CA THR A 199 -5.75 -2.79 0.11
C THR A 199 -6.73 -3.84 0.61
N VAL A 200 -6.34 -4.64 1.61
CA VAL A 200 -7.27 -5.49 2.37
C VAL A 200 -7.50 -4.84 3.73
N ARG A 201 -8.76 -4.60 4.05
CA ARG A 201 -9.20 -3.88 5.26
C ARG A 201 -10.10 -4.77 6.10
N ASN A 202 -9.90 -4.74 7.42
CA ASN A 202 -10.85 -5.24 8.40
C ASN A 202 -11.39 -4.05 9.22
N THR A 203 -12.69 -3.79 9.11
CA THR A 203 -13.42 -2.74 9.86
C THR A 203 -14.19 -3.31 11.05
N GLY A 204 -13.95 -4.58 11.37
CA GLY A 204 -14.64 -5.24 12.47
C GLY A 204 -14.12 -4.81 13.82
N GLY A 205 -15.06 -4.64 14.76
CA GLY A 205 -14.73 -4.28 16.13
C GLY A 205 -13.73 -5.26 16.74
N ILE A 206 -12.78 -4.72 17.51
CA ILE A 206 -11.76 -5.49 18.23
C ILE A 206 -12.16 -5.49 19.70
N GLU A 207 -12.25 -6.68 20.31
CA GLU A 207 -12.57 -6.82 21.73
C GLU A 207 -11.30 -6.87 22.59
N ASP A 208 -10.28 -7.63 22.15
CA ASP A 208 -8.97 -7.72 22.80
C ASP A 208 -7.87 -7.31 21.82
N LEU A 209 -6.93 -6.46 22.27
CA LEU A 209 -5.75 -6.07 21.48
C LEU A 209 -4.91 -7.27 21.04
N LYS A 210 -4.95 -8.38 21.79
CA LYS A 210 -4.26 -9.63 21.42
C LYS A 210 -4.77 -10.22 20.11
N ASP A 211 -6.00 -9.89 19.70
CA ASP A 211 -6.58 -10.36 18.44
C ASP A 211 -5.98 -9.66 17.21
N LEU A 212 -5.25 -8.55 17.39
CA LEU A 212 -4.64 -7.81 16.28
C LEU A 212 -3.71 -8.68 15.44
N GLY A 213 -2.93 -9.56 16.06
CA GLY A 213 -2.06 -10.50 15.35
C GLY A 213 -2.84 -11.49 14.48
N THR A 214 -3.95 -12.03 15.01
CA THR A 214 -4.84 -12.93 14.27
C THR A 214 -5.53 -12.21 13.11
N ARG A 215 -6.01 -10.98 13.33
CA ARG A 215 -6.62 -10.15 12.28
C ARG A 215 -5.63 -9.82 11.18
N PHE A 216 -4.41 -9.46 11.54
CA PHE A 216 -3.34 -9.23 10.59
C PHE A 216 -3.05 -10.48 9.75
N ALA A 217 -2.97 -11.66 10.36
CA ALA A 217 -2.75 -12.92 9.63
C ALA A 217 -3.87 -13.20 8.61
N ALA A 218 -5.12 -12.89 8.96
CA ALA A 218 -6.24 -13.03 8.04
C ALA A 218 -6.17 -12.04 6.86
N LEU A 219 -5.75 -10.79 7.12
CA LEU A 219 -5.48 -9.80 6.08
C LEU A 219 -4.36 -10.25 5.14
N ALA A 220 -3.25 -10.75 5.70
CA ALA A 220 -2.10 -11.25 4.93
C ALA A 220 -2.51 -12.39 3.99
N GLY A 221 -3.15 -13.44 4.51
CA GLY A 221 -3.60 -14.56 3.68
C GLY A 221 -4.60 -14.15 2.58
N CYS A 222 -5.45 -13.16 2.85
CA CYS A 222 -6.34 -12.60 1.82
C CYS A 222 -5.58 -11.76 0.78
N ALA A 223 -4.65 -10.91 1.21
CA ALA A 223 -3.87 -10.06 0.32
C ALA A 223 -3.00 -10.89 -0.62
N GLU A 224 -2.29 -11.90 -0.10
CA GLU A 224 -1.48 -12.83 -0.90
C GLU A 224 -2.32 -13.54 -1.96
N ARG A 225 -3.44 -14.15 -1.55
CA ARG A 225 -4.34 -14.86 -2.45
C ARG A 225 -4.91 -13.93 -3.54
N LEU A 226 -5.39 -12.74 -3.17
CA LEU A 226 -5.93 -11.78 -4.13
C LEU A 226 -4.85 -11.25 -5.08
N ALA A 227 -3.63 -11.03 -4.58
CA ALA A 227 -2.51 -10.61 -5.39
C ALA A 227 -2.18 -11.67 -6.45
N GLU A 228 -1.98 -12.91 -6.03
CA GLU A 228 -1.58 -14.01 -6.92
C GLU A 228 -2.69 -14.43 -7.90
N GLU A 229 -3.93 -14.58 -7.42
CA GLU A 229 -5.03 -15.10 -8.25
C GLU A 229 -5.70 -14.03 -9.12
N ARG A 230 -5.61 -12.74 -8.73
CA ARG A 230 -6.43 -11.69 -9.36
C ARG A 230 -5.61 -10.49 -9.83
N VAL A 231 -4.85 -9.84 -8.94
CA VAL A 231 -4.18 -8.57 -9.28
C VAL A 231 -3.06 -8.79 -10.28
N VAL A 232 -2.19 -9.79 -10.05
CA VAL A 232 -1.11 -10.13 -10.96
C VAL A 232 -1.64 -10.46 -12.37
N PRO A 233 -2.50 -11.47 -12.56
CA PRO A 233 -2.92 -11.88 -13.90
C PRO A 233 -3.86 -10.89 -14.60
N ASN A 234 -4.73 -10.18 -13.87
CA ASN A 234 -5.77 -9.36 -14.49
C ASN A 234 -5.46 -7.86 -14.50
N ILE A 235 -4.46 -7.39 -13.75
CA ILE A 235 -4.10 -5.96 -13.69
C ILE A 235 -2.64 -5.75 -14.06
N LEU A 236 -1.71 -6.36 -13.32
CA LEU A 236 -0.27 -6.09 -13.51
C LEU A 236 0.24 -6.62 -14.85
N THR A 237 -0.11 -7.86 -15.21
CA THR A 237 0.32 -8.47 -16.48
C THR A 237 -0.22 -7.72 -17.71
N PRO A 238 -1.52 -7.38 -17.81
CA PRO A 238 -2.03 -6.56 -18.91
C PRO A 238 -1.35 -5.19 -19.03
N ILE A 239 -1.21 -4.46 -17.92
CA ILE A 239 -0.53 -3.15 -17.93
C ILE A 239 0.92 -3.32 -18.42
N ARG A 240 1.65 -4.32 -17.92
CA ARG A 240 3.03 -4.60 -18.34
C ARG A 240 3.11 -4.91 -19.84
N HIS A 241 2.21 -5.74 -20.36
CA HIS A 241 2.19 -6.04 -21.79
C HIS A 241 1.95 -4.80 -22.65
N THR A 242 1.01 -3.93 -22.25
CA THR A 242 0.75 -2.68 -22.95
C THR A 242 1.95 -1.74 -22.93
N ILE A 243 2.66 -1.63 -21.79
CA ILE A 243 3.91 -0.84 -21.70
C ILE A 243 4.96 -1.38 -22.68
N LEU A 244 5.15 -2.70 -22.74
CA LEU A 244 6.15 -3.32 -23.61
C LEU A 244 5.78 -3.21 -25.10
N ALA A 245 4.49 -3.21 -25.44
CA ALA A 245 4.02 -3.04 -26.82
C ALA A 245 4.23 -1.62 -27.37
N GLN A 246 4.39 -0.63 -26.48
CA GLN A 246 4.68 0.77 -26.84
C GLN A 246 6.19 1.10 -26.86
N SER A 247 7.04 0.16 -26.44
CA SER A 247 8.50 0.33 -26.32
C SER A 247 9.26 0.03 -27.61
#